data_AF-A0A235CNQ1-F1
#
_entry.id   AF-A0A235CNQ1-F1
#
_cell.length_a   1.000
_cell.length_b   1.000
_cell.length_c   1.000
_cell.angle_alpha   90.00
_cell.angle_beta   90.00
_cell.angle_gamma   90.00
#
_symmetry.space_group_name_H-M   'P 1'
#
loop_
_entity.id
_entity.type
_entity.pdbx_description
1 polymer ?
#
loop_
_entity_poly.entity_id
_entity_poly.type
_entity_poly.pdbx_seq_one_letter_code
_entity_poly.pdbx_strand_id
1 'polypeptide(L)'
;MAISGLVLTLGMSTLAPEYLAVTSAAHAAEWHEGGTLHQATALEWQQASHANKLATAADIITDASAKELLRPELQKTVTAGPDSYFPLAHGLVKGLDAAFFPDPDPAANRAMFVNQKVNETMAQLMEAMGWLK
;
A
#
# COMPACT_ATOMS: atom_id res chain seq x y z
N MET A 1 5.57 36.10 -68.41
CA MET A 1 6.30 34.82 -68.52
C MET A 1 5.41 33.74 -67.89
N ALA A 2 4.73 32.96 -68.72
CA ALA A 2 4.05 31.69 -68.40
C ALA A 2 4.80 30.60 -69.20
N ILE A 3 4.86 29.31 -68.89
CA ILE A 3 3.77 28.36 -68.59
C ILE A 3 4.38 27.06 -67.99
N SER A 4 3.61 26.42 -67.10
CA SER A 4 3.32 24.97 -66.92
C SER A 4 4.34 23.83 -67.14
N GLY A 5 4.21 22.83 -66.24
CA GLY A 5 4.53 21.41 -66.44
C GLY A 5 5.54 20.88 -65.42
N LEU A 6 5.48 19.69 -64.82
CA LEU A 6 4.60 18.53 -64.85
C LEU A 6 5.15 17.63 -63.72
N VAL A 7 4.29 17.00 -62.92
CA VAL A 7 4.68 16.05 -61.85
C VAL A 7 5.16 14.73 -62.46
N LEU A 8 6.28 14.18 -61.98
CA LEU A 8 6.51 12.74 -62.00
C LEU A 8 7.33 12.29 -60.78
N THR A 9 6.76 11.28 -60.16
CA THR A 9 7.08 10.58 -58.91
C THR A 9 8.43 9.87 -58.94
N LEU A 10 9.10 9.80 -57.78
CA LEU A 10 9.48 8.56 -57.06
C LEU A 10 10.54 8.89 -56.01
N GLY A 11 10.17 8.78 -54.74
CA GLY A 11 11.08 8.97 -53.62
C GLY A 11 10.42 8.50 -52.33
N MET A 12 10.51 7.21 -52.06
CA MET A 12 10.14 6.60 -50.79
C MET A 12 10.89 7.29 -49.65
N SER A 13 10.20 7.76 -48.59
CA SER A 13 10.79 7.76 -47.24
C SER A 13 9.81 8.20 -46.15
N THR A 14 9.83 7.39 -45.09
CA THR A 14 9.33 7.60 -43.72
C THR A 14 7.80 7.71 -43.56
N LEU A 15 7.15 6.56 -43.35
CA LEU A 15 5.98 6.50 -42.49
C LEU A 15 6.46 6.85 -41.07
N ALA A 16 6.06 8.03 -40.57
CA ALA A 16 6.24 8.35 -39.16
C ALA A 16 5.43 7.33 -38.34
N PRO A 17 6.01 6.67 -37.33
CA PRO A 17 5.21 5.89 -36.42
C PRO A 17 4.31 6.86 -35.66
N GLU A 18 3.01 6.81 -35.95
CA GLU A 18 2.00 7.37 -35.07
C GLU A 18 2.19 6.69 -33.71
N TYR A 19 2.79 7.41 -32.78
CA TYR A 19 2.97 6.98 -31.40
C TYR A 19 1.56 6.93 -30.79
N LEU A 20 0.90 5.78 -30.93
CA LEU A 20 -0.32 5.48 -30.19
C LEU A 20 0.07 5.50 -28.72
N ALA A 21 -0.16 6.64 -28.07
CA ALA A 21 -0.11 6.75 -26.64
C ALA A 21 -1.21 5.83 -26.08
N VAL A 22 -0.85 4.59 -25.78
CA VAL A 22 -1.65 3.71 -24.93
C VAL A 22 -1.67 4.38 -23.56
N THR A 23 -2.68 5.20 -23.32
CA THR A 23 -3.03 5.66 -21.98
C THR A 23 -3.57 4.44 -21.25
N SER A 24 -2.69 3.62 -20.70
CA SER A 24 -3.10 2.61 -19.74
C SER A 24 -3.64 3.37 -18.54
N ALA A 25 -4.98 3.44 -18.43
CA ALA A 25 -5.64 3.91 -17.24
C ALA A 25 -5.39 2.87 -16.15
N ALA A 26 -4.20 2.93 -15.54
CA ALA A 26 -3.96 2.28 -14.27
C ALA A 26 -4.91 2.94 -13.28
N HIS A 27 -6.04 2.29 -12.99
CA HIS A 27 -6.83 2.63 -11.82
C HIS A 27 -5.88 2.63 -10.64
N ALA A 28 -5.72 3.78 -9.98
CA ALA A 28 -4.94 3.86 -8.76
C ALA A 28 -5.62 2.94 -7.74
N ALA A 29 -4.87 1.95 -7.23
CA ALA A 29 -5.36 1.08 -6.17
C ALA A 29 -5.82 1.92 -4.98
N GLU A 30 -6.92 1.53 -4.35
CA GLU A 30 -7.38 2.23 -3.15
C GLU A 30 -6.36 2.04 -2.01
N TRP A 31 -6.30 2.98 -1.08
CA TRP A 31 -5.23 3.02 -0.06
C TRP A 31 -5.18 1.78 0.83
N HIS A 32 -6.30 1.05 0.93
CA HIS A 32 -6.47 -0.15 1.74
C HIS A 32 -6.30 -1.45 0.94
N GLU A 33 -5.98 -1.38 -0.36
CA GLU A 33 -5.76 -2.55 -1.21
C GLU A 33 -4.28 -2.93 -1.29
N GLY A 34 -3.99 -4.23 -1.44
CA GLY A 34 -2.65 -4.73 -1.73
C GLY A 34 -1.75 -4.96 -0.49
N GLY A 35 -2.34 -5.20 0.68
CA GLY A 35 -1.62 -5.57 1.90
C GLY A 35 -1.05 -6.99 1.82
N THR A 36 0.23 -7.16 2.14
CA THR A 36 0.91 -8.47 2.07
C THR A 36 1.72 -8.84 3.31
N LEU A 37 1.79 -7.97 4.32
CA LEU A 37 2.73 -8.12 5.44
C LEU A 37 2.18 -8.89 6.64
N HIS A 38 1.00 -9.48 6.55
CA HIS A 38 0.31 -10.18 7.64
C HIS A 38 1.21 -11.16 8.42
N GLN A 39 1.96 -11.99 7.69
CA GLN A 39 2.85 -13.01 8.27
C GLN A 39 4.33 -12.62 8.22
N ALA A 40 4.60 -11.39 7.80
CA ALA A 40 5.93 -10.86 7.66
C ALA A 40 6.59 -10.62 9.02
N THR A 41 7.90 -10.56 9.01
CA THR A 41 8.73 -10.17 10.14
C THR A 41 8.78 -8.66 10.29
N ALA A 42 9.18 -8.19 11.46
CA ALA A 42 9.49 -6.78 11.70
C ALA A 42 10.55 -6.24 10.73
N LEU A 43 11.53 -7.06 10.32
CA LEU A 43 12.53 -6.69 9.32
C LEU A 43 11.91 -6.42 7.95
N GLU A 44 10.98 -7.26 7.51
CA GLU A 44 10.25 -7.06 6.26
C GLU A 44 9.33 -5.83 6.34
N TRP A 45 8.70 -5.60 7.50
CA TRP A 45 7.95 -4.37 7.76
C TRP A 45 8.83 -3.12 7.61
N GLN A 46 10.02 -3.09 8.21
CA GLN A 46 10.93 -1.94 8.13
C GLN A 46 11.27 -1.55 6.69
N GLN A 47 11.34 -2.51 5.76
CA GLN A 47 11.66 -2.29 4.35
C GLN A 47 10.43 -2.05 3.46
N ALA A 48 9.24 -2.29 3.98
CA ALA A 48 8.02 -2.20 3.19
C ALA A 48 7.63 -0.75 2.87
N SER A 49 6.98 -0.57 1.71
CA SER A 49 6.40 0.72 1.35
C SER A 49 5.29 1.11 2.31
N HIS A 50 5.11 2.41 2.52
CA HIS A 50 4.03 2.92 3.37
C HIS A 50 2.64 2.45 2.90
N ALA A 51 2.42 2.37 1.58
CA ALA A 51 1.16 1.88 1.02
C ALA A 51 0.88 0.43 1.43
N ASN A 52 1.86 -0.48 1.34
CA ASN A 52 1.66 -1.88 1.74
C ASN A 52 1.44 -2.02 3.26
N LYS A 53 2.18 -1.23 4.07
CA LYS A 53 1.96 -1.16 5.53
C LYS A 53 0.53 -0.75 5.86
N LEU A 54 0.05 0.30 5.19
CA LEU A 54 -1.28 0.87 5.43
C LEU A 54 -2.38 -0.09 4.98
N ALA A 55 -2.25 -0.71 3.82
CA ALA A 55 -3.17 -1.74 3.34
C ALA A 55 -3.18 -2.96 4.27
N THR A 56 -2.01 -3.43 4.73
CA THR A 56 -1.94 -4.54 5.70
C THR A 56 -2.64 -4.17 7.03
N ALA A 57 -2.47 -2.93 7.51
CA ALA A 57 -3.15 -2.47 8.72
C ALA A 57 -4.69 -2.40 8.53
N ALA A 58 -5.15 -1.97 7.35
CA ALA A 58 -6.56 -1.98 6.99
C ALA A 58 -7.15 -3.40 6.96
N ASP A 59 -6.45 -4.35 6.32
CA ASP A 59 -6.85 -5.75 6.28
C ASP A 59 -6.98 -6.35 7.68
N ILE A 60 -6.04 -6.06 8.59
CA ILE A 60 -6.12 -6.55 9.97
C ILE A 60 -7.28 -5.94 10.76
N ILE A 61 -7.54 -4.64 10.59
CA ILE A 61 -8.68 -3.97 11.23
C ILE A 61 -10.02 -4.53 10.72
N THR A 62 -10.13 -4.71 9.40
CA THR A 62 -11.35 -5.25 8.79
C THR A 62 -11.56 -6.72 9.14
N ASP A 63 -10.51 -7.53 9.24
CA ASP A 63 -10.58 -8.91 9.71
C ASP A 63 -10.98 -9.00 11.20
N ALA A 64 -10.43 -8.13 12.06
CA ALA A 64 -10.85 -8.02 13.46
C ALA A 64 -12.32 -7.57 13.59
N SER A 65 -12.75 -6.65 12.74
CA SER A 65 -14.14 -6.22 12.64
C SER A 65 -15.06 -7.37 12.19
N ALA A 66 -14.67 -8.12 11.16
CA ALA A 66 -15.44 -9.27 10.65
C ALA A 66 -15.58 -10.38 11.70
N LYS A 67 -14.57 -10.54 12.56
CA LYS A 67 -14.56 -11.48 13.69
C LYS A 67 -15.23 -10.93 14.96
N GLU A 68 -15.83 -9.74 14.88
CA GLU A 68 -16.49 -9.05 16.00
C GLU A 68 -15.58 -8.85 17.22
N LEU A 69 -14.28 -8.72 17.02
CA LEU A 69 -13.29 -8.53 18.10
C LEU A 69 -13.20 -7.06 18.53
N LEU A 70 -13.53 -6.13 17.63
CA LEU A 70 -13.48 -4.70 17.91
C LEU A 70 -14.58 -4.26 18.86
N ARG A 71 -14.32 -3.26 19.69
CA ARG A 71 -15.36 -2.59 20.49
C ARG A 71 -16.47 -2.02 19.60
N PRO A 72 -17.72 -1.93 20.10
CA PRO A 72 -18.88 -1.54 19.29
C PRO A 72 -18.74 -0.20 18.57
N GLU A 73 -18.06 0.78 19.17
CA GLU A 73 -17.79 2.08 18.56
C GLU A 73 -16.87 1.97 17.34
N LEU A 74 -15.83 1.14 17.40
CA LEU A 74 -14.91 0.92 16.29
C LEU A 74 -15.52 0.04 15.21
N GLN A 75 -16.36 -0.93 15.61
CA GLN A 75 -17.14 -1.72 14.65
C GLN A 75 -17.97 -0.81 13.73
N LYS A 76 -18.66 0.19 14.32
CA LYS A 76 -19.43 1.18 13.56
C LYS A 76 -18.53 1.98 12.60
N THR A 77 -17.37 2.44 13.10
CA THR A 77 -16.38 3.15 12.28
C THR A 77 -15.94 2.34 11.07
N VAL A 78 -15.62 1.05 11.24
CA VAL A 78 -15.20 0.19 10.13
C VAL A 78 -16.34 -0.04 9.14
N THR A 79 -17.56 -0.32 9.62
CA THR A 79 -18.72 -0.56 8.76
C THR A 79 -19.21 0.69 8.00
N ALA A 80 -18.81 1.89 8.42
CA ALA A 80 -19.12 3.14 7.72
C ALA A 80 -18.30 3.32 6.42
N GLY A 81 -17.29 2.49 6.18
CA GLY A 81 -16.50 2.47 4.95
C GLY A 81 -15.02 2.84 5.16
N PRO A 82 -14.19 2.66 4.12
CA PRO A 82 -12.73 2.83 4.19
C PRO A 82 -12.28 4.16 4.79
N ASP A 83 -12.82 5.27 4.31
CA ASP A 83 -12.43 6.60 4.78
C ASP A 83 -12.64 6.80 6.28
N SER A 84 -13.63 6.10 6.87
CA SER A 84 -13.96 6.22 8.29
C SER A 84 -12.91 5.56 9.19
N TYR A 85 -12.30 4.45 8.75
CA TYR A 85 -11.30 3.73 9.54
C TYR A 85 -9.85 4.01 9.11
N PHE A 86 -9.62 4.85 8.09
CA PHE A 86 -8.28 5.31 7.72
C PHE A 86 -7.45 5.82 8.91
N PRO A 87 -7.98 6.63 9.85
CA PRO A 87 -7.21 7.08 11.02
C PRO A 87 -6.75 5.93 11.92
N LEU A 88 -7.52 4.85 12.01
CA LEU A 88 -7.16 3.65 12.79
C LEU A 88 -6.02 2.90 12.10
N ALA A 89 -6.12 2.66 10.79
CA ALA A 89 -5.07 2.00 10.02
C ALA A 89 -3.74 2.78 10.10
N HIS A 90 -3.81 4.10 9.90
CA HIS A 90 -2.64 4.97 10.01
C HIS A 90 -2.07 5.01 11.44
N GLY A 91 -2.92 4.99 12.47
CA GLY A 91 -2.50 4.87 13.86
C GLY A 91 -1.76 3.56 14.14
N LEU A 92 -2.26 2.45 13.61
CA LEU A 92 -1.64 1.13 13.75
C LEU A 92 -0.28 1.06 13.04
N VAL A 93 -0.17 1.64 11.83
CA VAL A 93 1.12 1.77 11.12
C VAL A 93 2.13 2.55 11.96
N LYS A 94 1.75 3.68 12.54
CA LYS A 94 2.63 4.46 13.42
C LYS A 94 3.08 3.68 14.64
N GLY A 95 2.17 2.93 15.25
CA GLY A 95 2.48 2.05 16.38
C GLY A 95 3.53 1.01 16.01
N LEU A 96 3.39 0.36 14.86
CA LEU A 96 4.35 -0.63 14.39
C LEU A 96 5.68 0.00 13.96
N ASP A 97 5.66 1.14 13.28
CA ASP A 97 6.90 1.84 12.90
C ASP A 97 7.71 2.25 14.13
N ALA A 98 7.04 2.60 15.23
CA ALA A 98 7.69 2.85 16.51
C ALA A 98 8.20 1.56 17.18
N ALA A 99 7.38 0.50 17.21
CA ALA A 99 7.75 -0.78 17.81
C ALA A 99 8.91 -1.47 17.06
N PHE A 100 8.98 -1.29 15.75
CA PHE A 100 9.98 -1.86 14.86
C PHE A 100 10.98 -0.80 14.36
N PHE A 101 11.23 0.25 15.14
CA PHE A 101 12.19 1.27 14.76
C PHE A 101 13.58 0.64 14.48
N PRO A 102 14.18 0.84 13.30
CA PRO A 102 15.42 0.15 12.95
C PRO A 102 16.59 0.54 13.85
N ASP A 103 17.34 -0.46 14.31
CA ASP A 103 18.66 -0.20 14.90
C ASP A 103 19.64 0.21 13.79
N PRO A 104 20.48 1.25 13.98
CA PRO A 104 21.48 1.66 13.01
C PRO A 104 22.51 0.57 12.67
N ASP A 105 22.78 -0.37 13.58
CA ASP A 105 23.59 -1.55 13.30
C ASP A 105 22.71 -2.67 12.70
N PRO A 106 22.94 -3.07 11.43
CA PRO A 106 22.16 -4.13 10.80
C PRO A 106 22.22 -5.47 11.52
N ALA A 107 23.34 -5.79 12.19
CA ALA A 107 23.48 -7.05 12.92
C ALA A 107 22.62 -7.04 14.19
N ALA A 108 22.68 -5.95 14.97
CA ALA A 108 21.81 -5.74 16.13
C ALA A 108 20.33 -5.69 15.74
N ASN A 109 19.98 -4.95 14.67
CA ASN A 109 18.62 -4.86 14.15
C ASN A 109 18.06 -6.25 13.80
N ARG A 110 18.85 -7.05 13.08
CA ARG A 110 18.47 -8.43 12.75
C ARG A 110 18.28 -9.29 14.00
N ALA A 111 19.21 -9.24 14.94
CA ALA A 111 19.12 -10.03 16.17
C ALA A 111 17.86 -9.69 16.99
N MET A 112 17.46 -8.43 17.03
CA MET A 112 16.29 -7.95 17.77
C MET A 112 14.95 -8.32 17.09
N PHE A 113 14.88 -8.22 15.76
CA PHE A 113 13.60 -8.21 15.03
C PHE A 113 13.32 -9.44 14.17
N VAL A 114 14.28 -10.35 13.97
CA VAL A 114 14.11 -11.52 13.06
C VAL A 114 12.94 -12.45 13.45
N ASN A 115 12.61 -12.53 14.73
CA ASN A 115 11.55 -13.40 15.24
C ASN A 115 10.25 -12.65 15.58
N GLN A 116 10.21 -11.33 15.42
CA GLN A 116 9.00 -10.55 15.71
C GLN A 116 8.09 -10.51 14.49
N LYS A 117 6.82 -10.87 14.67
CA LYS A 117 5.82 -10.91 13.59
C LYS A 117 4.90 -9.70 13.61
N VAL A 118 4.53 -9.25 12.41
CA VAL A 118 3.67 -8.08 12.18
C VAL A 118 2.27 -8.28 12.78
N ASN A 119 1.58 -9.38 12.46
CA ASN A 119 0.25 -9.68 12.97
C ASN A 119 0.18 -9.76 14.50
N GLU A 120 1.15 -10.43 15.13
CA GLU A 120 1.22 -10.59 16.58
C GLU A 120 1.36 -9.22 17.27
N THR A 121 2.27 -8.39 16.75
CA THR A 121 2.52 -7.04 17.31
C THR A 121 1.35 -6.10 17.03
N MET A 122 0.70 -6.19 15.88
CA MET A 122 -0.55 -5.46 15.62
C MET A 122 -1.65 -5.84 16.60
N ALA A 123 -1.86 -7.13 16.86
CA ALA A 123 -2.85 -7.59 17.83
C ALA A 123 -2.56 -7.03 19.23
N GLN A 124 -1.29 -7.09 19.68
CA GLN A 124 -0.86 -6.51 20.96
C GLN A 124 -1.11 -5.00 21.03
N LEU A 125 -0.84 -4.27 19.94
CA LEU A 125 -1.10 -2.83 19.89
C LEU A 125 -2.60 -2.51 19.91
N MET A 126 -3.43 -3.26 19.18
CA MET A 126 -4.88 -3.11 19.24
C MET A 126 -5.43 -3.37 20.65
N GLU A 127 -4.89 -4.37 21.35
CA GLU A 127 -5.21 -4.62 22.76
C GLU A 127 -4.77 -3.45 23.65
N ALA A 128 -3.53 -2.99 23.52
CA ALA A 128 -2.97 -1.90 24.31
C ALA A 128 -3.68 -0.55 24.09
N MET A 129 -4.17 -0.30 22.87
CA MET A 129 -5.01 0.87 22.56
C MET A 129 -6.46 0.71 23.02
N GLY A 130 -6.81 -0.45 23.59
CA GLY A 130 -8.15 -0.74 24.06
C GLY A 130 -9.16 -0.90 22.92
N TRP A 131 -8.75 -1.30 21.72
CA TRP A 131 -9.63 -1.45 20.57
C TRP A 131 -10.41 -2.75 20.58
N LEU A 132 -9.88 -3.76 21.29
CA LEU A 132 -10.49 -5.08 21.43
C LEU A 132 -11.46 -5.13 22.62
N LYS A 133 -12.43 -6.03 22.55
CA LYS A 133 -13.43 -6.31 23.61
C LYS A 133 -12.81 -6.99 24.83
#